data_AF-A0A0N4WX46-F1
#
_entry.id   AF-A0A0N4WX46-F1
#
_cell.length_a   1.000
_cell.length_b   1.000
_cell.length_c   1.000
_cell.angle_alpha   90.00
_cell.angle_beta   90.00
_cell.angle_gamma   90.00
#
_symmetry.space_group_name_H-M   'P 1'
#
loop_
_entity.id
_entity.type
_entity.pdbx_description
1 polymer ?
#
loop_
_entity_poly.entity_id
_entity_poly.type
_entity_poly.pdbx_seq_one_letter_code
_entity_poly.pdbx_strand_id
1 'polypeptide(L)'
;MPLANLKVLPSNDDISLNVKQGMDTVSFRCVSSNARRLWTSQLEQAIDLYAITAAEQEQARKPSIQNIITGRLLVEVLNTQNTPSRKFESPPQILRLSLGRVSEAFEVDLSKTTDLNLTTQFPFETTSEVFTLAIYQKNLYRPDTLLFDETTLSLNELLRESAVHRGPVIKAMHLRKRIRDKTKPVETIAVKFTLNFFDANM
;
A
#
# COMPACT_ATOMS: atom_id res chain seq x y z
N MET A 1 3.80 8.74 -13.15
CA MET A 1 4.52 9.11 -11.91
C MET A 1 4.23 10.57 -11.60
N PRO A 2 3.30 10.89 -10.70
CA PRO A 2 2.86 12.27 -10.45
C PRO A 2 3.97 13.20 -9.94
N LEU A 3 5.08 12.69 -9.40
CA LEU A 3 6.22 13.51 -8.94
C LEU A 3 7.45 13.46 -9.85
N ALA A 4 7.35 12.80 -11.01
CA ALA A 4 8.46 12.79 -11.96
C ALA A 4 8.75 14.23 -12.43
N ASN A 5 10.02 14.65 -12.29
CA ASN A 5 10.52 16.01 -12.62
C ASN A 5 10.15 17.12 -11.63
N LEU A 6 9.77 16.79 -10.38
CA LEU A 6 9.67 17.79 -9.31
C LEU A 6 11.08 18.28 -8.92
N LYS A 7 11.30 19.60 -8.91
CA LYS A 7 12.57 20.22 -8.48
C LYS A 7 12.33 21.52 -7.73
N VAL A 8 13.13 21.78 -6.71
CA VAL A 8 13.20 23.10 -6.07
C VAL A 8 14.14 23.97 -6.92
N LEU A 9 13.69 25.18 -7.27
CA LEU A 9 14.48 26.13 -8.06
C LEU A 9 15.16 27.15 -7.16
N PRO A 10 16.37 27.62 -7.52
CA PRO A 10 17.00 28.73 -6.84
C PRO A 10 16.14 30.00 -6.99
N SER A 11 16.09 30.80 -5.93
CA SER A 11 15.39 32.08 -5.90
C SER A 11 16.34 33.16 -5.45
N ASN A 12 16.34 34.30 -6.16
CA ASN A 12 17.11 35.48 -5.79
C ASN A 12 16.43 36.29 -4.66
N ASP A 13 15.17 35.97 -4.34
CA ASP A 13 14.42 36.59 -3.25
C ASP A 13 14.53 35.75 -1.96
N ASP A 14 14.75 36.44 -0.85
CA ASP A 14 15.02 35.87 0.48
C ASP A 14 13.86 35.10 1.09
N ILE A 15 12.65 35.33 0.61
CA ILE A 15 11.43 34.70 1.13
C ILE A 15 10.63 33.94 0.07
N SER A 16 11.09 33.87 -1.18
CA SER A 16 10.39 33.10 -2.22
C SER A 16 10.99 31.72 -2.40
N LEU A 17 10.13 30.70 -2.43
CA LEU A 17 10.45 29.30 -2.66
C LEU A 17 9.75 28.84 -3.94
N ASN A 18 10.53 28.53 -4.97
CA ASN A 18 10.01 28.14 -6.27
C ASN A 18 10.09 26.62 -6.44
N VAL A 19 8.97 25.98 -6.77
CA VAL A 19 8.90 24.55 -7.03
C VAL A 19 8.41 24.34 -8.45
N LYS A 20 9.16 23.56 -9.25
CA LYS A 20 8.84 23.26 -10.64
C LYS A 20 8.41 21.80 -10.78
N GLN A 21 7.32 21.57 -11.49
CA GLN A 21 6.82 20.25 -11.87
C GLN A 21 6.50 20.26 -13.37
N GLY A 22 7.34 19.62 -14.18
CA GLY A 22 7.18 19.65 -15.63
C GLY A 22 7.34 21.07 -16.20
N MET A 23 6.26 21.63 -16.78
CA MET A 23 6.24 23.00 -17.29
C MET A 23 5.73 24.03 -16.28
N ASP A 24 5.08 23.58 -15.21
CA ASP A 24 4.48 24.46 -14.21
C ASP A 24 5.51 24.84 -13.15
N THR A 25 5.50 26.12 -12.75
CA THR A 25 6.30 26.62 -11.63
C THR A 25 5.38 27.31 -10.64
N VAL A 26 5.40 26.85 -9.40
CA VAL A 26 4.64 27.42 -8.29
C VAL A 26 5.61 28.14 -7.37
N SER A 27 5.33 29.42 -7.10
CA SER A 27 6.09 30.25 -6.17
C SER A 27 5.35 30.37 -4.85
N PHE A 28 5.96 29.88 -3.77
CA PHE A 28 5.48 30.03 -2.41
C PHE A 28 6.20 31.17 -1.70
N ARG A 29 5.50 31.89 -0.83
CA ARG A 29 6.10 32.88 0.06
C ARG A 29 6.33 32.27 1.43
N CYS A 30 7.58 32.25 1.86
CA CYS A 30 7.99 31.86 3.19
C CYS A 30 7.88 33.03 4.17
N VAL A 31 7.66 32.72 5.45
CA VAL A 31 7.55 33.73 6.52
C VAL A 31 8.89 34.38 6.88
N SER A 32 10.02 33.78 6.50
CA SER A 32 11.38 34.30 6.72
C SER A 32 12.40 33.58 5.84
N SER A 33 13.61 34.13 5.74
CA SER A 33 14.74 33.48 5.03
C SER A 33 15.15 32.16 5.68
N ASN A 34 15.04 32.04 7.00
CA ASN A 34 15.27 30.78 7.71
C ASN A 34 14.21 29.73 7.36
N ALA A 35 12.94 30.12 7.28
CA ALA A 35 11.87 29.22 6.85
C ALA A 35 12.08 28.78 5.39
N ARG A 36 12.50 29.68 4.50
CA ARG A 36 12.88 29.33 3.12
C ARG A 36 13.97 28.26 3.10
N ARG A 37 15.09 28.49 3.79
CA ARG A 37 16.21 27.52 3.86
C ARG A 37 15.77 26.16 4.40
N LEU A 38 14.95 26.14 5.45
CA LEU A 38 14.40 24.91 6.01
C LEU A 38 13.55 24.17 4.98
N TRP A 39 12.57 24.85 4.37
CA TRP A 39 11.66 24.23 3.41
C TRP A 39 12.37 23.76 2.14
N THR A 40 13.36 24.51 1.64
CA THR A 40 14.23 24.07 0.54
C THR A 40 14.88 22.74 0.87
N SER A 41 15.57 22.65 2.01
CA SER A 41 16.27 21.42 2.42
C SER A 41 15.31 20.24 2.64
N GLN A 42 14.15 20.48 3.26
CA GLN A 42 13.15 19.44 3.50
C GLN A 42 12.53 18.91 2.19
N LEU A 43 12.24 19.80 1.24
CA LEU A 43 11.69 19.41 -0.06
C LEU A 43 12.72 18.67 -0.91
N GLU A 44 13.97 19.14 -0.96
CA GLU A 44 15.06 18.45 -1.65
C GLU A 44 15.24 17.03 -1.09
N GLN A 45 15.32 16.89 0.25
CA GLN A 45 15.43 15.59 0.89
C GLN A 45 14.24 14.68 0.59
N ALA A 46 13.02 15.22 0.60
CA ALA A 46 11.81 14.46 0.29
C ALA A 46 11.79 14.00 -1.19
N ILE A 47 12.25 14.84 -2.12
CA ILE A 47 12.38 14.50 -3.54
C ILE A 47 13.40 13.36 -3.72
N ASP A 48 14.55 13.45 -3.06
CA ASP A 48 15.59 12.42 -3.14
C ASP A 48 15.12 11.08 -2.56
N LEU A 49 14.49 11.10 -1.38
CA LEU A 49 13.90 9.90 -0.78
C LEU A 49 12.85 9.28 -1.69
N TYR A 50 11.99 10.09 -2.30
CA TYR A 50 11.01 9.60 -3.26
C TYR A 50 11.69 8.97 -4.48
N ALA A 51 12.73 9.60 -5.04
CA ALA A 51 13.45 9.05 -6.19
C ALA A 51 14.07 7.68 -5.88
N ILE A 52 14.62 7.50 -4.67
CA ILE A 52 15.14 6.22 -4.19
C ILE A 52 14.01 5.19 -4.11
N THR A 53 12.92 5.49 -3.39
CA THR A 53 11.79 4.57 -3.23
C THR A 53 11.13 4.23 -4.57
N ALA A 54 11.02 5.21 -5.48
CA ALA A 54 10.50 5.00 -6.82
C ALA A 54 11.40 4.08 -7.65
N ALA A 55 12.72 4.26 -7.58
CA ALA A 55 13.68 3.39 -8.26
C ALA A 55 13.67 1.96 -7.69
N GLU A 56 13.55 1.80 -6.37
CA GLU A 56 13.38 0.50 -5.72
C GLU A 56 12.09 -0.19 -6.16
N GLN A 57 10.98 0.55 -6.23
CA GLN A 57 9.70 0.04 -6.74
C GLN A 57 9.77 -0.33 -8.23
N GLU A 58 10.46 0.45 -9.06
CA GLU A 58 10.66 0.13 -10.48
C GLU A 58 11.56 -1.09 -10.67
N GLN A 59 12.64 -1.22 -9.91
CA GLN A 59 13.47 -2.42 -9.91
C GLN A 59 12.70 -3.64 -9.39
N ALA A 60 11.82 -3.46 -8.42
CA ALA A 60 10.91 -4.49 -7.93
C ALA A 60 9.84 -4.89 -8.96
N ARG A 61 9.45 -3.96 -9.84
CA ARG A 61 8.46 -4.19 -10.93
C ARG A 61 9.07 -4.75 -12.21
N LYS A 62 10.37 -4.55 -12.46
CA LYS A 62 11.04 -5.18 -13.60
C LYS A 62 11.00 -6.70 -13.38
N PRO A 63 10.29 -7.47 -14.21
CA PRO A 63 10.47 -8.92 -14.18
C PRO A 63 11.95 -9.16 -14.44
N SER A 64 12.62 -9.84 -13.50
CA SER A 64 13.95 -10.33 -13.78
C SER A 64 13.83 -11.23 -15.02
N ILE A 65 14.81 -11.16 -15.92
CA ILE A 65 14.74 -11.70 -17.29
C ILE A 65 14.60 -13.25 -17.32
N GLN A 66 14.36 -13.94 -16.19
CA GLN A 66 14.35 -15.40 -16.14
C GLN A 66 13.56 -16.03 -14.98
N ASN A 67 12.58 -15.36 -14.38
CA ASN A 67 11.79 -16.02 -13.33
C ASN A 67 10.52 -16.66 -13.89
N ILE A 68 10.51 -18.00 -13.90
CA ILE A 68 9.33 -18.80 -14.24
C ILE A 68 8.30 -18.56 -13.13
N ILE A 69 7.15 -17.97 -13.50
CA ILE A 69 6.03 -17.80 -12.57
C ILE A 69 5.49 -19.20 -12.23
N THR A 70 5.52 -19.56 -10.96
CA THR A 70 5.07 -20.87 -10.45
C THR A 70 3.54 -20.94 -10.34
N GLY A 71 2.89 -19.81 -10.08
CA GLY A 71 1.44 -19.75 -9.98
C GLY A 71 0.89 -18.35 -9.77
N ARG A 72 -0.40 -18.29 -9.43
CA ARG A 72 -1.13 -17.08 -9.07
C ARG A 72 -1.94 -17.28 -7.80
N LEU A 73 -1.90 -16.27 -6.94
CA LEU A 73 -2.78 -16.12 -5.80
C LEU A 73 -3.93 -15.20 -6.20
N LEU A 74 -5.15 -15.73 -6.26
CA LEU A 74 -6.36 -14.92 -6.40
C LEU A 74 -6.83 -14.52 -5.01
N VAL A 75 -7.12 -13.23 -4.86
CA VAL A 75 -7.52 -12.62 -3.59
C VAL A 75 -8.85 -11.92 -3.79
N GLU A 76 -9.82 -12.26 -2.96
CA GLU A 76 -11.14 -11.64 -2.91
C GLU A 76 -11.38 -11.09 -1.51
N VAL A 77 -11.45 -9.77 -1.39
CA VAL A 77 -11.75 -9.07 -0.14
C VAL A 77 -13.26 -8.97 -0.01
N LEU A 78 -13.82 -9.72 0.94
CA LEU A 78 -15.25 -9.92 1.07
C LEU A 78 -15.90 -8.79 1.86
N ASN A 79 -15.58 -8.70 3.16
CA ASN A 79 -16.21 -7.75 4.06
C ASN A 79 -15.29 -7.30 5.20
N THR A 80 -15.71 -6.22 5.86
CA THR A 80 -15.07 -5.74 7.09
C THR A 80 -16.00 -5.95 8.28
N GLN A 81 -15.41 -6.26 9.43
CA GLN A 81 -16.13 -6.50 10.67
C GLN A 81 -15.52 -5.67 11.80
N ASN A 82 -16.39 -5.16 12.67
CA ASN A 82 -16.03 -4.39 13.87
C ASN A 82 -15.23 -3.11 13.62
N THR A 83 -15.22 -2.59 12.39
CA THR A 83 -14.50 -1.38 11.98
C THR A 83 -15.22 -0.12 12.52
N PRO A 84 -14.63 0.60 13.49
CA PRO A 84 -15.32 1.75 14.08
C PRO A 84 -15.32 2.92 13.11
N SER A 85 -16.52 3.40 12.75
CA SER A 85 -16.72 4.55 11.86
C SER A 85 -15.92 5.79 12.27
N ARG A 86 -15.71 5.98 13.59
CA ARG A 86 -14.97 7.11 14.17
C ARG A 86 -13.48 7.16 13.81
N LYS A 87 -12.85 6.04 13.41
CA LYS A 87 -11.44 6.03 13.00
C LYS A 87 -11.24 6.49 11.55
N PHE A 88 -12.31 6.57 10.77
CA PHE A 88 -12.30 6.98 9.38
C PHE A 88 -12.71 8.45 9.29
N GLU A 89 -11.78 9.35 9.64
CA GLU A 89 -12.05 10.79 9.72
C GLU A 89 -12.53 11.37 8.38
N SER A 90 -12.06 10.82 7.25
CA SER A 90 -12.48 11.23 5.92
C SER A 90 -12.32 10.08 4.91
N PRO A 91 -13.40 9.55 4.30
CA PRO A 91 -13.29 8.64 3.17
C PRO A 91 -12.84 9.38 1.88
N PRO A 92 -12.23 8.67 0.92
CA PRO A 92 -11.94 7.24 0.93
C PRO A 92 -10.66 6.87 1.69
N GLN A 93 -10.60 5.64 2.19
CA GLN A 93 -9.37 4.99 2.65
C GLN A 93 -8.71 4.23 1.49
N ILE A 94 -7.42 3.93 1.63
CA ILE A 94 -6.67 3.09 0.70
C ILE A 94 -6.50 1.70 1.30
N LEU A 95 -7.12 0.69 0.70
CA LEU A 95 -6.83 -0.72 0.98
C LEU A 95 -5.70 -1.19 0.07
N ARG A 96 -4.54 -1.49 0.65
CA ARG A 96 -3.38 -2.00 -0.08
C ARG A 96 -3.23 -3.50 0.19
N LEU A 97 -3.14 -4.25 -0.89
CA LEU A 97 -2.87 -5.68 -0.91
C LEU A 97 -1.52 -5.90 -1.58
N SER A 98 -0.71 -6.81 -1.08
CA SER A 98 0.56 -7.14 -1.71
C SER A 98 0.95 -8.60 -1.51
N LEU A 99 1.68 -9.15 -2.46
CA LEU A 99 2.38 -10.42 -2.35
C LEU A 99 3.84 -10.20 -2.70
N GLY A 100 4.70 -10.26 -1.69
CA GLY A 100 6.11 -9.90 -1.84
C GLY A 100 6.26 -8.45 -2.31
N ARG A 101 6.76 -8.29 -3.53
CA ARG A 101 7.02 -6.98 -4.16
C ARG A 101 5.85 -6.43 -4.98
N VAL A 102 4.91 -7.28 -5.36
CA VAL A 102 3.75 -6.88 -6.18
C VAL A 102 2.68 -6.34 -5.25
N SER A 103 2.15 -5.16 -5.55
CA SER A 103 1.11 -4.53 -4.73
C SER A 103 0.04 -3.85 -5.58
N GLU A 104 -1.21 -3.99 -5.13
CA GLU A 104 -2.40 -3.36 -5.67
C GLU A 104 -3.08 -2.53 -4.57
N ALA A 105 -3.69 -1.40 -4.94
CA ALA A 105 -4.32 -0.49 -4.00
C ALA A 105 -5.71 -0.07 -4.50
N PHE A 106 -6.67 -0.06 -3.58
CA PHE A 106 -8.09 0.25 -3.85
C PHE A 106 -8.55 1.41 -2.97
N GLU A 107 -9.30 2.34 -3.56
CA GLU A 107 -10.02 3.35 -2.79
C GLU A 107 -11.33 2.74 -2.26
N VAL A 108 -11.51 2.74 -0.94
CA VAL A 108 -12.64 2.11 -0.26
C VAL A 108 -13.27 3.08 0.74
N ASP A 109 -14.60 3.04 0.88
CA ASP A 109 -15.31 3.78 1.92
C ASP A 109 -15.73 2.82 3.04
N LEU A 110 -14.81 2.59 3.99
CA LEU A 110 -15.04 1.66 5.11
C LEU A 110 -16.09 2.17 6.11
N SER A 111 -16.60 3.40 5.94
CA SER A 111 -17.66 3.95 6.78
C SER A 111 -19.06 3.50 6.36
N LYS A 112 -19.23 3.07 5.10
CA LYS A 112 -20.54 2.76 4.50
C LYS A 112 -20.75 1.29 4.15
N THR A 113 -19.67 0.54 3.90
CA THR A 113 -19.77 -0.80 3.31
C THR A 113 -19.32 -1.88 4.28
N THR A 114 -20.22 -2.81 4.61
CA THR A 114 -19.81 -4.12 5.13
C THR A 114 -19.17 -4.94 4.02
N ASP A 115 -19.77 -5.00 2.83
CA ASP A 115 -19.30 -5.83 1.71
C ASP A 115 -18.48 -5.00 0.69
N LEU A 116 -17.21 -5.37 0.52
CA LEU A 116 -16.26 -4.74 -0.39
C LEU A 116 -16.22 -5.43 -1.75
N ASN A 117 -16.28 -6.78 -1.77
CA ASN A 117 -16.22 -7.64 -2.96
C ASN A 117 -15.13 -7.24 -3.98
N LEU A 118 -13.95 -6.86 -3.48
CA LEU A 118 -12.82 -6.48 -4.33
C LEU A 118 -12.03 -7.71 -4.72
N THR A 119 -11.66 -7.82 -5.99
CA THR A 119 -10.88 -8.96 -6.48
C THR A 119 -9.58 -8.51 -7.12
N THR A 120 -8.53 -9.27 -6.89
CA THR A 120 -7.24 -9.10 -7.56
C THR A 120 -6.49 -10.43 -7.64
N GLN A 121 -5.40 -10.45 -8.41
CA GLN A 121 -4.53 -11.61 -8.53
C GLN A 121 -3.06 -11.19 -8.47
N PHE A 122 -2.27 -12.00 -7.79
CA PHE A 122 -0.83 -11.81 -7.68
C PHE A 122 -0.10 -13.01 -8.26
N PRO A 123 0.75 -12.82 -9.29
CA PRO A 123 1.68 -13.87 -9.69
C PRO A 123 2.70 -14.11 -8.57
N PHE A 124 3.12 -15.36 -8.40
CA PHE A 124 4.22 -15.70 -7.49
C PHE A 124 5.17 -16.70 -8.14
N GLU A 125 6.44 -16.54 -7.80
CA GLU A 125 7.53 -17.38 -8.26
C GLU A 125 7.87 -18.45 -7.22
N THR A 126 7.74 -18.12 -5.94
CA THR A 126 8.07 -19.01 -4.83
C THR A 126 6.93 -19.04 -3.82
N THR A 127 6.79 -20.15 -3.10
CA THR A 127 5.78 -20.29 -2.04
C THR A 127 6.23 -19.66 -0.71
N SER A 128 7.46 -19.13 -0.64
CA SER A 128 7.98 -18.39 0.51
C SER A 128 7.48 -16.96 0.62
N GLU A 129 6.77 -16.46 -0.40
CA GLU A 129 6.22 -15.11 -0.40
C GLU A 129 5.21 -14.89 0.74
N VAL A 130 5.09 -13.63 1.15
CA VAL A 130 4.17 -13.20 2.21
C VAL A 130 3.13 -12.28 1.61
N PHE A 131 1.87 -12.63 1.81
CA PHE A 131 0.75 -11.75 1.53
C PHE A 131 0.62 -10.72 2.66
N THR A 132 0.46 -9.45 2.31
CA THR A 132 0.23 -8.36 3.26
C THR A 132 -1.01 -7.59 2.88
N LEU A 133 -1.79 -7.22 3.88
CA LEU A 133 -2.93 -6.32 3.78
C LEU A 133 -2.71 -5.14 4.74
N ALA A 134 -2.97 -3.94 4.25
CA ALA A 134 -2.85 -2.71 5.02
C ALA A 134 -3.94 -1.71 4.62
N ILE A 135 -4.36 -0.88 5.57
CA ILE A 135 -5.36 0.18 5.33
C ILE A 135 -4.73 1.51 5.71
N TYR A 136 -4.77 2.46 4.77
CA TYR A 136 -4.24 3.80 4.96
C TYR A 136 -5.35 4.85 4.87
N GLN A 137 -5.18 5.92 5.62
CA GLN A 137 -5.91 7.16 5.43
C GLN A 137 -5.34 7.86 4.21
N LYS A 138 -6.18 8.07 3.18
CA LYS A 138 -5.82 8.85 2.01
C LYS A 138 -5.58 10.30 2.43
N ASN A 139 -4.45 10.85 2.03
CA ASN A 139 -4.08 12.22 2.33
C ASN A 139 -3.72 12.97 1.04
N LEU A 140 -4.26 14.18 0.85
CA LEU A 140 -4.01 14.95 -0.37
C LEU A 140 -2.63 15.62 -0.40
N TYR A 141 -2.16 16.11 0.75
CA TYR A 141 -0.96 16.95 0.85
C TYR A 141 0.14 16.34 1.74
N ARG A 142 0.00 15.08 2.14
CA ARG A 142 0.97 14.34 2.94
C ARG A 142 0.91 12.86 2.58
N PRO A 143 1.93 12.04 2.88
CA PRO A 143 1.87 10.61 2.65
C PRO A 143 0.66 9.95 3.33
N ASP A 144 0.13 8.90 2.70
CA ASP A 144 -0.95 8.12 3.29
C ASP A 144 -0.51 7.53 4.62
N THR A 145 -1.37 7.65 5.63
CA THR A 145 -1.03 7.25 7.00
C THR A 145 -1.68 5.92 7.32
N LEU A 146 -0.90 4.97 7.82
CA LEU A 146 -1.41 3.66 8.20
C LEU A 146 -2.42 3.78 9.35
N LEU A 147 -3.65 3.30 9.16
CA LEU A 147 -4.74 3.39 10.15
C LEU A 147 -4.71 2.27 11.19
N PHE A 148 -4.15 1.12 10.82
CA PHE A 148 -4.15 -0.11 11.60
C PHE A 148 -2.82 -0.85 11.41
N ASP A 149 -2.54 -1.88 12.21
CA ASP A 149 -1.35 -2.70 11.96
C ASP A 149 -1.47 -3.44 10.62
N GLU A 150 -0.34 -3.58 9.92
CA GLU A 150 -0.26 -4.46 8.76
C GLU A 150 -0.46 -5.91 9.17
N THR A 151 -1.28 -6.61 8.40
CA THR A 151 -1.61 -8.02 8.63
C THR A 151 -1.04 -8.87 7.52
N THR A 152 -0.41 -9.97 7.91
CA THR A 152 0.44 -10.77 7.02
C THR A 152 0.04 -12.23 7.06
N LEU A 153 0.17 -12.92 5.94
CA LEU A 153 -0.13 -14.34 5.82
C LEU A 153 0.89 -15.00 4.90
N SER A 154 1.50 -16.10 5.35
CA SER A 154 2.47 -16.84 4.54
C SER A 154 1.75 -17.62 3.44
N LEU A 155 2.29 -17.56 2.22
CA LEU A 155 1.75 -18.32 1.10
C LEU A 155 1.88 -19.84 1.32
N ASN A 156 2.95 -20.28 1.98
CA ASN A 156 3.12 -21.68 2.40
C ASN A 156 2.02 -22.14 3.37
N GLU A 157 1.58 -21.28 4.28
CA GLU A 157 0.49 -21.60 5.22
C GLU A 157 -0.83 -21.76 4.47
N LEU A 158 -1.14 -20.83 3.57
CA LEU A 158 -2.30 -20.92 2.67
C LEU A 158 -2.28 -22.18 1.83
N LEU A 159 -1.11 -22.56 1.29
CA LEU A 159 -0.97 -23.78 0.50
C LEU A 159 -1.34 -25.02 1.32
N ARG A 160 -0.79 -25.13 2.53
CA ARG A 160 -1.09 -26.26 3.43
C ARG A 160 -2.57 -26.33 3.79
N GLU A 161 -3.20 -25.19 4.08
CA GLU A 161 -4.63 -25.14 4.40
C GLU A 161 -5.51 -25.47 3.19
N SER A 162 -5.18 -24.94 2.01
CA SER A 162 -5.92 -25.22 0.78
C SER A 162 -5.89 -26.71 0.42
N ALA A 163 -4.77 -27.39 0.67
CA ALA A 163 -4.63 -28.83 0.45
C ALA A 163 -5.53 -29.66 1.37
N VAL A 164 -5.78 -29.19 2.60
CA VAL A 164 -6.68 -29.86 3.55
C VAL A 164 -8.14 -29.63 3.17
N HIS A 165 -8.51 -28.40 2.85
CA HIS A 165 -9.90 -28.02 2.57
C HIS A 165 -10.36 -28.34 1.14
N ARG A 166 -9.44 -28.66 0.21
CA ARG A 166 -9.71 -28.91 -1.22
C ARG A 166 -10.53 -27.79 -1.88
N GLY A 167 -10.18 -26.54 -1.60
CA GLY A 167 -10.89 -25.39 -2.16
C GLY A 167 -10.34 -24.04 -1.69
N PRO A 168 -11.04 -22.94 -2.01
CA PRO A 168 -10.69 -21.60 -1.56
C PRO A 168 -10.66 -21.51 -0.03
N VAL A 169 -9.68 -20.80 0.50
CA VAL A 169 -9.51 -20.59 1.94
C VAL A 169 -10.02 -19.20 2.30
N ILE A 170 -10.96 -19.11 3.24
CA ILE A 170 -11.45 -17.83 3.76
C ILE A 170 -10.80 -17.57 5.12
N LYS A 171 -10.10 -16.45 5.26
CA LYS A 171 -9.44 -16.04 6.50
C LYS A 171 -9.91 -14.68 6.98
N ALA A 172 -10.10 -14.61 8.28
CA ALA A 172 -10.31 -13.37 9.04
C ALA A 172 -8.94 -12.74 9.34
N MET A 173 -8.59 -11.69 8.60
CA MET A 173 -7.35 -10.95 8.76
C MET A 173 -7.54 -9.86 9.82
N HIS A 174 -6.94 -10.05 10.99
CA HIS A 174 -7.03 -9.11 12.11
C HIS A 174 -6.12 -7.90 11.89
N LEU A 175 -6.66 -6.70 12.10
CA LEU A 175 -5.98 -5.42 11.85
C LEU A 175 -5.22 -4.87 13.09
N ARG A 176 -5.09 -5.65 14.17
CA ARG A 176 -4.29 -5.28 15.35
C ARG A 176 -3.43 -6.45 15.83
N LYS A 177 -2.12 -6.23 16.02
CA LYS A 177 -1.17 -7.28 16.45
C LYS A 177 -1.26 -7.66 17.93
N ARG A 178 -1.88 -6.83 18.78
CA ARG A 178 -1.98 -7.09 20.23
C ARG A 178 -3.41 -6.93 20.74
N ILE A 179 -4.15 -8.04 20.70
CA ILE A 179 -5.42 -8.17 21.43
C ILE A 179 -5.07 -8.31 22.92
N ARG A 180 -4.74 -7.18 23.57
CA ARG A 180 -4.47 -7.16 25.02
C ARG A 180 -5.71 -7.54 25.83
N ASP A 181 -6.87 -7.25 25.27
CA ASP A 181 -8.16 -7.48 25.88
C ASP A 181 -9.01 -8.35 24.94
N LYS A 182 -9.13 -9.63 25.27
CA LYS A 182 -9.90 -10.61 24.50
C LYS A 182 -11.41 -10.35 24.52
N THR A 183 -11.87 -9.43 25.36
CA THR A 183 -13.30 -9.09 25.46
C THR A 183 -13.74 -8.05 24.43
N LYS A 184 -12.79 -7.31 23.83
CA LYS A 184 -13.11 -6.29 22.83
C LYS A 184 -13.14 -6.88 21.43
N PRO A 185 -14.16 -6.52 20.62
CA PRO A 185 -14.20 -6.91 19.22
C PRO A 185 -12.99 -6.33 18.48
N VAL A 186 -12.38 -7.17 17.63
CA VAL A 186 -11.20 -6.84 16.84
C VAL A 186 -11.64 -6.49 15.43
N GLU A 187 -11.09 -5.41 14.88
CA GLU A 187 -11.31 -5.07 13.47
C GLU A 187 -10.68 -6.15 12.59
N THR A 188 -11.50 -6.68 11.70
CA THR A 188 -11.16 -7.83 10.88
C THR A 188 -11.62 -7.59 9.46
N ILE A 189 -10.83 -8.06 8.49
CA ILE A 189 -11.23 -8.14 7.09
C ILE A 189 -11.30 -9.61 6.69
N ALA A 190 -12.45 -10.04 6.19
CA ALA A 190 -12.59 -11.37 5.62
C ALA A 190 -12.02 -11.38 4.20
N VAL A 191 -11.04 -12.25 3.96
CA VAL A 191 -10.39 -12.39 2.67
C VAL A 191 -10.45 -13.85 2.23
N LYS A 192 -10.87 -14.08 1.00
CA LYS A 192 -10.87 -15.38 0.34
C LYS A 192 -9.66 -15.49 -0.57
N PHE A 193 -8.94 -16.59 -0.43
CA PHE A 193 -7.71 -16.89 -1.14
C PHE A 193 -7.92 -18.13 -1.99
N THR A 194 -7.48 -18.08 -3.26
CA THR A 194 -7.44 -19.25 -4.15
C THR A 194 -6.06 -19.32 -4.80
N LEU A 195 -5.42 -20.48 -4.67
CA LEU A 195 -4.09 -20.74 -5.21
C LEU A 195 -4.21 -21.55 -6.50
N ASN A 196 -3.66 -21.02 -7.59
CA ASN A 196 -3.59 -21.70 -8.87
C ASN A 196 -2.13 -21.86 -9.26
N PHE A 197 -1.64 -23.11 -9.35
CA PHE A 197 -0.32 -23.41 -9.89
C PHE A 197 -0.40 -23.54 -11.40
N PHE A 198 0.67 -23.11 -12.07
CA PHE A 198 0.83 -23.40 -13.49
C PHE A 198 1.55 -24.74 -13.65
N ASP A 199 1.08 -25.55 -14.60
CA ASP A 199 1.74 -26.81 -14.90
C ASP A 199 3.16 -26.54 -15.41
N ALA A 200 4.13 -27.28 -14.87
CA ALA A 200 5.54 -27.19 -15.26
C ALA A 200 5.84 -27.77 -16.66
N ASN A 201 4.80 -28.07 -17.46
CA ASN A 201 4.88 -28.67 -18.79
C ASN A 201 4.41 -27.70 -19.89
N MET A 202 5.05 -26.52 -19.99
CA MET A 202 5.09 -25.73 -21.22
C MET A 202 6.52 -25.44 -21.62
#